data_AF-A0A7R9U123-F1
#
_entry.id   AF-A0A7R9U123-F1
#
_cell.length_a   1.000
_cell.length_b   1.000
_cell.length_c   1.000
_cell.angle_alpha   90.00
_cell.angle_beta   90.00
_cell.angle_gamma   90.00
#
_symmetry.space_group_name_H-M   'P 1'
#
loop_
_entity.id
_entity.type
_entity.pdbx_description
1 polymer ?
#
loop_
_entity_poly.entity_id
_entity_poly.type
_entity_poly.pdbx_seq_one_letter_code
_entity_poly.pdbx_strand_id
1 'polypeptide(L)'
;GGRGSGRGRYGGSGGADGGEDDMTVSACLARCGVADASELAECDGLDAEWRRVKRVYFKKILKEHPDKGGDVAEFRATQASFEVLRELYETKAVSSFAEAADAPTADAYGSAAAAARGFEVRSWDYYASAADEPVPRHHVERAKSGRSSCRATGVTIEKGALRVGALDPQAGSYSRWVLLSSWRVPSKVWLGLPDPDTVTDVAAFEEALLAMSSVVLSGFAELREGDKREVARHTMDRKHWARLYKRKVTAAAAEAHGRAAAAANKTGAGASARKRPKKEKGGAAGSAGAAKNAAAEGAAEAKSAVPSKAKPAETKLKAKAESPTALTVAAASKGKSALAKAPAKKKARFVVPVPGKNGAASSDSLKGQTVVLTGVFPEIGGGTGLSLGKDRAKRLLESFGARVTSSVSGKTTLLVVGKAPGYSKVSSARAKGVRLMSLKDVADGLHSGVGLIEGGAGSPDMVITEYSAGYNDNGIALRIGAPVAPSAYLDF
;
A
#
# COMPACT_ATOMS: atom_id res chain seq x y z
N GLY A 1 -44.84 28.01 52.27
CA GLY A 1 -44.36 26.84 51.50
C GLY A 1 -44.81 26.97 50.06
N GLY A 2 -43.98 26.54 49.11
CA GLY A 2 -44.35 26.46 47.68
C GLY A 2 -43.42 27.27 46.76
N ARG A 3 -42.19 26.80 46.52
CA ARG A 3 -41.35 27.26 45.40
C ARG A 3 -41.56 26.33 44.22
N GLY A 4 -42.18 26.83 43.15
CA GLY A 4 -42.29 26.13 41.87
C GLY A 4 -41.04 26.37 41.02
N SER A 5 -40.30 25.30 40.73
CA SER A 5 -39.15 25.30 39.82
C SER A 5 -39.61 25.06 38.38
N GLY A 6 -39.55 26.09 37.54
CA GLY A 6 -39.70 25.96 36.09
C GLY A 6 -38.43 25.39 35.47
N ARG A 7 -38.51 24.19 34.88
CA ARG A 7 -37.47 23.65 34.01
C ARG A 7 -37.72 24.13 32.58
N GLY A 8 -36.89 25.03 32.09
CA GLY A 8 -36.80 25.35 30.68
C GLY A 8 -36.16 24.20 29.91
N ARG A 9 -36.91 23.60 28.98
CA ARG A 9 -36.38 22.69 27.96
C ARG A 9 -35.60 23.52 26.93
N TYR A 10 -34.28 23.44 26.95
CA TYR A 10 -33.47 23.75 25.77
C TYR A 10 -33.55 22.58 24.82
N GLY A 11 -34.20 22.79 23.66
CA GLY A 11 -34.17 21.86 22.53
C GLY A 11 -32.83 21.97 21.82
N GLY A 12 -31.88 21.14 22.21
CA GLY A 12 -30.69 20.84 21.41
C GLY A 12 -31.04 19.81 20.35
N SER A 13 -30.69 20.09 19.10
CA SER A 13 -30.76 19.14 17.98
C SER A 13 -29.99 17.85 18.35
N GLY A 14 -30.73 16.76 18.55
CA GLY A 14 -30.17 15.42 18.76
C GLY A 14 -29.44 14.98 17.51
N GLY A 15 -28.12 15.14 17.51
CA GLY A 15 -27.22 14.38 16.65
C GLY A 15 -27.20 12.94 17.14
N ALA A 16 -27.06 12.00 16.21
CA ALA A 16 -27.12 10.58 16.44
C ALA A 16 -26.02 10.06 17.40
N ASP A 17 -26.25 10.17 18.71
CA ASP A 17 -25.63 9.29 19.70
C ASP A 17 -26.31 7.91 19.59
N GLY A 18 -26.11 7.26 18.44
CA GLY A 18 -26.23 5.81 18.38
C GLY A 18 -25.24 5.27 19.40
N GLY A 19 -25.74 4.57 20.42
CA GLY A 19 -24.90 4.00 21.47
C GLY A 19 -23.78 3.16 20.88
N GLU A 20 -22.68 3.01 21.63
CA GLU A 20 -21.53 2.18 21.22
C GLU A 20 -21.95 0.75 20.80
N ASP A 21 -23.12 0.29 21.26
CA ASP A 21 -23.72 -1.01 21.02
C ASP A 21 -24.18 -1.26 19.56
N ASP A 22 -24.43 -0.22 18.76
CA ASP A 22 -24.95 -0.35 17.37
C ASP A 22 -23.90 -0.03 16.29
N MET A 23 -22.60 -0.06 16.62
CA MET A 23 -21.54 0.25 15.66
C MET A 23 -21.44 -0.79 14.56
N THR A 24 -21.61 -0.37 13.30
CA THR A 24 -21.41 -1.18 12.08
C THR A 24 -20.20 -0.69 11.26
N VAL A 25 -19.84 -1.44 10.22
CA VAL A 25 -18.84 -1.00 9.23
C VAL A 25 -19.24 0.35 8.62
N SER A 26 -20.51 0.54 8.25
CA SER A 26 -21.03 1.81 7.72
C SER A 26 -20.88 2.96 8.74
N ALA A 27 -21.17 2.71 10.02
CA ALA A 27 -20.97 3.72 11.07
C ALA A 27 -19.48 4.10 11.22
N CYS A 28 -18.56 3.12 11.15
CA CYS A 28 -17.12 3.39 11.15
C CYS A 28 -16.67 4.19 9.92
N LEU A 29 -17.20 3.87 8.73
CA LEU A 29 -16.94 4.58 7.49
C LEU A 29 -17.40 6.04 7.57
N ALA A 30 -18.62 6.28 8.05
CA ALA A 30 -19.18 7.62 8.24
C ALA A 30 -18.33 8.44 9.22
N ARG A 31 -17.89 7.84 10.33
CA ARG A 31 -16.96 8.47 11.27
C ARG A 31 -15.62 8.80 10.62
N CYS A 32 -15.10 7.97 9.73
CA CYS A 32 -13.89 8.28 8.94
C CYS A 32 -14.12 9.33 7.83
N GLY A 33 -15.37 9.72 7.57
CA GLY A 33 -15.77 10.73 6.58
C GLY A 33 -16.27 10.18 5.25
N VAL A 34 -16.45 8.86 5.12
CA VAL A 34 -17.12 8.22 3.97
C VAL A 34 -18.62 8.18 4.28
N ALA A 35 -19.38 9.12 3.72
CA ALA A 35 -20.78 9.36 4.12
C ALA A 35 -21.70 8.19 3.77
N ASP A 36 -21.45 7.53 2.65
CA ASP A 36 -22.19 6.36 2.19
C ASP A 36 -21.22 5.26 1.74
N ALA A 37 -21.42 4.04 2.26
CA ALA A 37 -20.65 2.86 1.86
C ALA A 37 -20.79 2.55 0.36
N SER A 38 -21.89 2.98 -0.28
CA SER A 38 -22.09 2.83 -1.73
C SER A 38 -21.07 3.60 -2.57
N GLU A 39 -20.45 4.67 -2.03
CA GLU A 39 -19.34 5.38 -2.69
C GLU A 39 -18.12 4.46 -2.95
N LEU A 40 -18.02 3.37 -2.19
CA LEU A 40 -16.96 2.39 -2.33
C LEU A 40 -17.27 1.32 -3.39
N ALA A 41 -18.53 1.17 -3.82
CA ALA A 41 -18.93 0.18 -4.83
C ALA A 41 -18.33 0.46 -6.23
N GLU A 42 -17.94 1.71 -6.50
CA GLU A 42 -17.23 2.10 -7.72
C GLU A 42 -15.74 1.74 -7.68
N CYS A 43 -15.21 1.43 -6.50
CA CYS A 43 -13.81 1.05 -6.34
C CYS A 43 -13.58 -0.38 -6.85
N ASP A 44 -12.45 -0.57 -7.52
CA ASP A 44 -12.12 -1.84 -8.16
C ASP A 44 -11.47 -2.83 -7.16
N GLY A 45 -12.23 -3.20 -6.14
CA GLY A 45 -11.88 -4.14 -5.06
C GLY A 45 -11.37 -3.51 -3.76
N LEU A 46 -11.22 -4.34 -2.72
CA LEU A 46 -10.89 -3.94 -1.35
C LEU A 46 -9.67 -3.00 -1.23
N ASP A 47 -8.60 -3.22 -2.00
CA ASP A 47 -7.41 -2.37 -1.96
C ASP A 47 -7.66 -0.95 -2.51
N ALA A 48 -8.61 -0.80 -3.43
CA ALA A 48 -9.04 0.51 -3.93
C ALA A 48 -9.93 1.21 -2.91
N GLU A 49 -10.87 0.48 -2.30
CA GLU A 49 -11.71 0.98 -1.22
C GLU A 49 -10.87 1.45 -0.03
N TRP A 50 -9.90 0.64 0.42
CA TRP A 50 -9.02 1.00 1.54
C TRP A 50 -8.22 2.28 1.26
N ARG A 51 -7.70 2.44 0.04
CA ARG A 51 -7.03 3.69 -0.37
C ARG A 51 -7.96 4.90 -0.28
N ARG A 52 -9.23 4.74 -0.66
CA ARG A 52 -10.26 5.78 -0.55
C ARG A 52 -10.53 6.11 0.91
N VAL A 53 -10.79 5.11 1.76
CA VAL A 53 -11.01 5.26 3.21
C VAL A 53 -9.84 6.01 3.86
N LYS A 54 -8.59 5.58 3.64
CA LYS A 54 -7.40 6.28 4.16
C LYS A 54 -7.34 7.75 3.74
N ARG A 55 -7.57 8.04 2.46
CA ARG A 55 -7.51 9.41 1.92
C ARG A 55 -8.51 10.32 2.65
N VAL A 56 -9.74 9.84 2.84
CA VAL A 56 -10.81 10.60 3.49
C VAL A 56 -10.57 10.72 5.00
N TYR A 57 -10.15 9.63 5.65
CA TYR A 57 -9.75 9.61 7.07
C TYR A 57 -8.67 10.66 7.36
N PHE A 58 -7.54 10.66 6.62
CA PHE A 58 -6.46 11.61 6.88
C PHE A 58 -6.89 13.07 6.67
N LYS A 59 -7.78 13.32 5.71
CA LYS A 59 -8.35 14.67 5.51
C LYS A 59 -9.21 15.10 6.69
N LYS A 60 -9.92 14.17 7.33
CA LYS A 60 -10.79 14.44 8.48
C LYS A 60 -9.99 14.58 9.78
N ILE A 61 -9.13 13.61 10.09
CA ILE A 61 -8.35 13.56 11.33
C ILE A 61 -7.42 14.77 11.49
N LEU A 62 -6.92 15.33 10.39
CA LEU A 62 -6.10 16.55 10.40
C LEU A 62 -6.86 17.81 10.82
N LYS A 63 -8.19 17.84 10.61
CA LYS A 63 -9.06 18.93 11.03
C LYS A 63 -9.49 18.77 12.49
N GLU A 64 -9.73 17.53 12.90
CA GLU A 64 -10.16 17.17 14.26
C GLU A 64 -9.00 17.10 15.25
N HIS A 65 -7.76 17.26 14.78
CA HIS A 65 -6.60 17.11 15.62
C HIS A 65 -6.56 18.12 16.79
N PRO A 66 -6.28 17.68 18.02
CA PRO A 66 -6.20 18.57 19.20
C PRO A 66 -5.20 19.71 19.07
N ASP A 67 -4.00 19.48 18.49
CA ASP A 67 -3.02 20.54 18.18
C ASP A 67 -3.55 21.68 17.29
N LYS A 68 -4.67 21.46 16.59
CA LYS A 68 -5.35 22.47 15.76
C LYS A 68 -6.68 22.95 16.37
N GLY A 69 -6.91 22.64 17.64
CA GLY A 69 -8.12 23.03 18.38
C GLY A 69 -9.32 22.11 18.17
N GLY A 70 -9.11 20.91 17.62
CA GLY A 70 -10.17 19.92 17.50
C GLY A 70 -10.50 19.23 18.84
N ASP A 71 -11.68 18.63 18.91
CA ASP A 71 -12.13 17.92 20.11
C ASP A 71 -11.43 16.56 20.24
N VAL A 72 -10.88 16.29 21.43
CA VAL A 72 -10.10 15.08 21.71
C VAL A 72 -10.96 13.82 21.68
N ALA A 73 -12.22 13.89 22.11
CA ALA A 73 -13.11 12.74 22.13
C ALA A 73 -13.54 12.36 20.70
N GLU A 74 -13.91 13.34 19.88
CA GLU A 74 -14.21 13.15 18.46
C GLU A 74 -12.99 12.61 17.69
N PHE A 75 -11.81 13.19 17.91
CA PHE A 75 -10.56 12.69 17.32
C PHE A 75 -10.33 11.21 17.64
N ARG A 76 -10.50 10.83 18.91
CA ARG A 76 -10.33 9.44 19.37
C ARG A 76 -11.40 8.51 18.81
N ALA A 77 -12.64 8.97 18.67
CA ALA A 77 -13.72 8.21 18.05
C ALA A 77 -13.44 7.95 16.56
N THR A 78 -13.02 8.98 15.83
CA THR A 78 -12.59 8.87 14.42
C THR A 78 -11.39 7.92 14.29
N GLN A 79 -10.42 7.99 15.21
CA GLN A 79 -9.28 7.07 15.23
C GLN A 79 -9.72 5.63 15.50
N ALA A 80 -10.56 5.38 16.50
CA ALA A 80 -11.06 4.04 16.83
C ALA A 80 -11.80 3.40 15.64
N SER A 81 -12.68 4.16 14.97
CA SER A 81 -13.36 3.70 13.76
C SER A 81 -12.39 3.35 12.63
N PHE A 82 -11.31 4.13 12.47
CA PHE A 82 -10.30 3.83 11.46
C PHE A 82 -9.51 2.54 11.78
N GLU A 83 -9.18 2.30 13.04
CA GLU A 83 -8.49 1.10 13.49
C GLU A 83 -9.33 -0.17 13.23
N VAL A 84 -10.64 -0.13 13.50
CA VAL A 84 -11.58 -1.21 13.15
C VAL A 84 -11.55 -1.52 11.65
N LEU A 85 -11.68 -0.49 10.81
CA LEU A 85 -11.64 -0.67 9.36
C LEU A 85 -10.28 -1.20 8.89
N ARG A 86 -9.19 -0.75 9.50
CA ARG A 86 -7.84 -1.25 9.20
C ARG A 86 -7.71 -2.73 9.52
N GLU A 87 -8.18 -3.16 10.69
CA GLU A 87 -8.13 -4.57 11.10
C GLU A 87 -8.88 -5.46 10.11
N LEU A 88 -10.10 -5.07 9.71
CA LEU A 88 -10.87 -5.79 8.69
C LEU A 88 -10.11 -5.90 7.36
N TYR A 89 -9.42 -4.83 6.94
CA TYR A 89 -8.61 -4.80 5.73
C TYR A 89 -7.35 -5.68 5.81
N GLU A 90 -6.61 -5.61 6.92
CA GLU A 90 -5.35 -6.31 7.12
C GLU A 90 -5.56 -7.82 7.29
N THR A 91 -6.59 -8.21 8.03
CA THR A 91 -6.98 -9.61 8.25
C THR A 91 -7.71 -10.23 7.06
N LYS A 92 -8.11 -9.41 6.07
CA LYS A 92 -8.97 -9.82 4.94
C LYS A 92 -10.30 -10.44 5.41
N ALA A 93 -10.82 -9.96 6.55
CA ALA A 93 -12.11 -10.39 7.09
C ALA A 93 -13.29 -9.97 6.19
N VAL A 94 -13.10 -8.98 5.33
CA VAL A 94 -14.08 -8.53 4.33
C VAL A 94 -13.47 -8.58 2.92
N SER A 95 -14.32 -8.85 1.92
CA SER A 95 -13.97 -8.72 0.49
C SER A 95 -14.24 -7.32 -0.06
N SER A 96 -15.15 -6.58 0.56
CA SER A 96 -15.54 -5.20 0.27
C SER A 96 -16.17 -4.58 1.52
N PHE A 97 -15.83 -3.34 1.82
CA PHE A 97 -16.47 -2.54 2.86
C PHE A 97 -17.90 -2.13 2.47
N ALA A 98 -18.16 -1.93 1.17
CA ALA A 98 -19.50 -1.61 0.67
C ALA A 98 -20.46 -2.78 0.90
N GLU A 99 -20.03 -4.00 0.58
CA GLU A 99 -20.84 -5.22 0.78
C GLU A 99 -21.00 -5.57 2.28
N ALA A 100 -20.01 -5.22 3.10
CA ALA A 100 -20.01 -5.48 4.53
C ALA A 100 -20.59 -4.32 5.38
N ALA A 101 -21.27 -3.35 4.77
CA ALA A 101 -21.71 -2.11 5.42
C ALA A 101 -22.51 -2.34 6.72
N ASP A 102 -23.37 -3.35 6.74
CA ASP A 102 -24.22 -3.68 7.89
C ASP A 102 -23.57 -4.66 8.89
N ALA A 103 -22.32 -5.09 8.64
CA ALA A 103 -21.65 -6.01 9.53
C ALA A 103 -21.39 -5.34 10.90
N PRO A 104 -21.68 -6.03 12.01
CA PRO A 104 -21.50 -5.47 13.36
C PRO A 104 -20.02 -5.33 13.69
N THR A 105 -19.69 -4.24 14.39
CA THR A 105 -18.33 -3.88 14.79
C THR A 105 -18.25 -3.33 16.22
N ALA A 106 -19.32 -3.41 17.00
CA ALA A 106 -19.40 -2.85 18.36
C ALA A 106 -18.24 -3.30 19.27
N ASP A 107 -17.97 -4.60 19.37
CA ASP A 107 -16.90 -5.12 20.22
C ASP A 107 -15.50 -4.66 19.77
N ALA A 108 -15.25 -4.69 18.45
CA ALA A 108 -13.99 -4.23 17.86
C ALA A 108 -13.81 -2.72 18.08
N TYR A 109 -14.88 -1.94 17.91
CA TYR A 109 -14.89 -0.50 18.17
C TYR A 109 -14.65 -0.19 19.64
N GLY A 110 -15.34 -0.86 20.56
CA GLY A 110 -15.14 -0.67 22.01
C GLY A 110 -13.70 -0.95 22.43
N SER A 111 -13.11 -2.02 21.89
CA SER A 111 -11.70 -2.37 22.10
C SER A 111 -10.75 -1.29 21.55
N ALA A 112 -10.99 -0.84 20.32
CA ALA A 112 -10.19 0.21 19.68
C ALA A 112 -10.34 1.57 20.39
N ALA A 113 -11.53 1.91 20.87
CA ALA A 113 -11.81 3.13 21.62
C ALA A 113 -11.14 3.11 23.00
N ALA A 114 -11.17 1.97 23.69
CA ALA A 114 -10.45 1.79 24.95
C ALA A 114 -8.94 1.96 24.76
N ALA A 115 -8.37 1.35 23.71
CA ALA A 115 -6.98 1.53 23.33
C ALA A 115 -6.67 3.00 23.06
N ALA A 116 -7.45 3.68 22.20
CA ALA A 116 -7.23 5.09 21.85
C ALA A 116 -7.26 6.06 23.05
N ARG A 117 -7.97 5.72 24.14
CA ARG A 117 -7.95 6.50 25.39
C ARG A 117 -6.64 6.37 26.17
N GLY A 118 -5.98 5.22 26.07
CA GLY A 118 -4.73 4.91 26.76
C GLY A 118 -3.48 5.51 26.11
N PHE A 119 -3.55 5.90 24.84
CA PHE A 119 -2.41 6.45 24.10
C PHE A 119 -2.36 7.99 24.10
N GLU A 120 -1.13 8.50 24.13
CA GLU A 120 -0.84 9.88 23.79
C GLU A 120 -1.22 10.13 22.32
N VAL A 121 -1.88 11.26 22.08
CA VAL A 121 -2.25 11.68 20.72
C VAL A 121 -0.97 11.95 19.96
N ARG A 122 -0.75 11.22 18.86
CA ARG A 122 0.39 11.47 17.97
C ARG A 122 0.33 12.89 17.44
N SER A 123 1.49 13.48 17.18
CA SER A 123 1.57 14.85 16.67
C SER A 123 0.79 15.08 15.37
N TRP A 124 0.32 16.30 15.15
CA TRP A 124 -0.30 16.67 13.88
C TRP A 124 0.62 16.42 12.67
N ASP A 125 1.91 16.66 12.84
CA ASP A 125 2.93 16.47 11.80
C ASP A 125 3.03 15.00 11.35
N TYR A 126 2.79 14.04 12.24
CA TYR A 126 2.68 12.62 11.87
C TYR A 126 1.52 12.40 10.91
N TYR A 127 0.30 12.83 11.28
CA TYR A 127 -0.88 12.66 10.44
C TYR A 127 -0.72 13.37 9.09
N ALA A 128 -0.10 14.56 9.08
CA ALA A 128 0.09 15.33 7.86
C ALA A 128 1.08 14.64 6.93
N SER A 129 2.14 14.07 7.49
CA SER A 129 3.11 13.27 6.76
C SER A 129 2.53 11.96 6.23
N ALA A 130 1.67 11.29 7.01
CA ALA A 130 0.98 10.06 6.64
C ALA A 130 -0.06 10.29 5.54
N ALA A 131 -0.76 11.43 5.54
CA ALA A 131 -1.71 11.81 4.52
C ALA A 131 -1.10 11.90 3.10
N ASP A 132 0.19 12.25 3.01
CA ASP A 132 0.91 12.30 1.72
C ASP A 132 1.32 10.91 1.19
N GLU A 133 1.19 9.84 1.98
CA GLU A 133 1.64 8.49 1.63
C GLU A 133 0.43 7.60 1.29
N PRO A 134 0.04 7.49 0.00
CA PRO A 134 -1.09 6.64 -0.38
C PRO A 134 -0.84 5.15 -0.08
N VAL A 135 0.42 4.75 -0.08
CA VAL A 135 0.90 3.40 0.22
C VAL A 135 2.11 3.49 1.15
N PRO A 136 2.31 2.52 2.05
CA PRO A 136 3.49 2.49 2.91
C PRO A 136 4.77 2.53 2.08
N ARG A 137 5.64 3.50 2.36
CA ARG A 137 6.91 3.63 1.64
C ARG A 137 7.95 2.60 2.10
N HIS A 138 7.79 2.06 3.30
CA HIS A 138 8.73 1.12 3.89
C HIS A 138 8.05 -0.21 4.23
N HIS A 139 8.81 -1.29 4.11
CA HIS A 139 8.37 -2.64 4.43
C HIS A 139 9.45 -3.36 5.22
N VAL A 140 9.09 -3.89 6.38
CA VAL A 140 10.00 -4.70 7.20
C VAL A 140 9.68 -6.19 7.01
N GLU A 141 10.70 -7.00 6.79
CA GLU A 141 10.55 -8.45 6.73
C GLU A 141 11.86 -9.15 7.09
N ARG A 142 11.78 -10.46 7.37
CA ARG A 142 12.95 -11.33 7.33
C ARG A 142 13.35 -11.62 5.88
N ALA A 143 14.65 -11.61 5.61
CA ALA A 143 15.16 -11.85 4.28
C ALA A 143 14.81 -13.25 3.77
N LYS A 144 14.02 -13.33 2.69
CA LYS A 144 13.57 -14.61 2.11
C LYS A 144 14.71 -15.45 1.53
N SER A 145 15.82 -14.82 1.14
CA SER A 145 17.01 -15.47 0.57
C SER A 145 18.26 -14.62 0.79
N GLY A 146 19.44 -15.23 0.71
CA GLY A 146 20.75 -14.55 0.80
C GLY A 146 21.21 -13.83 -0.48
N ARG A 147 20.27 -13.34 -1.30
CA ARG A 147 20.58 -12.75 -2.64
C ARG A 147 20.49 -11.23 -2.69
N SER A 148 19.94 -10.60 -1.66
CA SER A 148 19.87 -9.14 -1.58
C SER A 148 21.11 -8.60 -0.90
N SER A 149 21.58 -7.44 -1.34
CA SER A 149 22.63 -6.70 -0.66
C SER A 149 22.04 -5.51 0.09
N CYS A 150 22.63 -5.19 1.25
CA CYS A 150 22.30 -4.02 2.03
C CYS A 150 22.72 -2.78 1.26
N ARG A 151 21.78 -1.90 0.96
CA ARG A 151 22.06 -0.67 0.22
C ARG A 151 22.97 0.30 0.99
N ALA A 152 22.94 0.27 2.31
CA ALA A 152 23.73 1.18 3.14
C ALA A 152 25.20 0.75 3.23
N THR A 153 25.46 -0.55 3.35
CA THR A 153 26.82 -1.08 3.61
C THR A 153 27.40 -1.88 2.44
N GLY A 154 26.60 -2.23 1.43
CA GLY A 154 26.99 -3.08 0.30
C GLY A 154 27.03 -4.58 0.62
N VAL A 155 27.00 -4.97 1.89
CA VAL A 155 27.14 -6.38 2.31
C VAL A 155 25.94 -7.22 1.90
N THR A 156 26.16 -8.50 1.63
CA THR A 156 25.07 -9.45 1.37
C THR A 156 24.23 -9.63 2.64
N ILE A 157 22.91 -9.54 2.51
CA ILE A 157 21.96 -9.79 3.60
C ILE A 157 21.69 -11.29 3.65
N GLU A 158 22.03 -11.92 4.76
CA GLU A 158 21.79 -13.35 4.98
C GLU A 158 20.30 -13.70 5.01
N LYS A 159 19.96 -14.92 4.59
CA LYS A 159 18.59 -15.43 4.67
C LYS A 159 18.14 -15.43 6.14
N GLY A 160 16.97 -14.88 6.40
CA GLY A 160 16.38 -14.78 7.73
C GLY A 160 16.73 -13.49 8.48
N ALA A 161 17.74 -12.73 8.07
CA ALA A 161 18.09 -11.46 8.72
C ALA A 161 16.96 -10.43 8.56
N LEU A 162 16.71 -9.63 9.60
CA LEU A 162 15.76 -8.52 9.55
C LEU A 162 16.28 -7.42 8.62
N ARG A 163 15.40 -7.01 7.70
CA ARG A 163 15.71 -5.99 6.72
C ARG A 163 14.50 -5.10 6.45
N VAL A 164 14.78 -3.87 6.03
CA VAL A 164 13.76 -2.90 5.63
C VAL A 164 13.95 -2.58 4.15
N GLY A 165 12.89 -2.76 3.37
CA GLY A 165 12.82 -2.40 1.96
C GLY A 165 12.14 -1.05 1.78
N ALA A 166 12.58 -0.27 0.80
CA ALA A 166 11.90 0.94 0.37
C ALA A 166 11.11 0.64 -0.90
N LEU A 167 9.86 1.11 -0.96
CA LEU A 167 8.99 0.94 -2.13
C LEU A 167 9.70 1.49 -3.36
N ASP A 168 9.85 0.66 -4.38
CA ASP A 168 10.23 1.10 -5.71
C ASP A 168 8.93 1.45 -6.45
N PRO A 169 8.67 2.75 -6.66
CA PRO A 169 7.44 3.18 -7.28
C PRO A 169 7.29 2.68 -8.73
N GLN A 170 8.39 2.50 -9.44
CA GLN A 170 8.38 2.03 -10.83
C GLN A 170 8.09 0.53 -10.90
N ALA A 171 8.64 -0.24 -9.96
CA ALA A 171 8.41 -1.68 -9.90
C ALA A 171 7.10 -2.05 -9.20
N GLY A 172 6.53 -1.15 -8.39
CA GLY A 172 5.39 -1.43 -7.52
C GLY A 172 5.71 -2.48 -6.45
N SER A 173 6.99 -2.61 -6.07
CA SER A 173 7.48 -3.61 -5.13
C SER A 173 8.55 -3.02 -4.23
N TYR A 174 8.72 -3.58 -3.03
CA TYR A 174 9.77 -3.16 -2.12
C TYR A 174 11.13 -3.70 -2.60
N SER A 175 12.10 -2.80 -2.68
CA SER A 175 13.47 -3.09 -3.08
C SER A 175 14.43 -2.26 -2.23
N ARG A 176 15.70 -2.10 -2.66
CA ARG A 176 16.67 -1.23 -1.98
C ARG A 176 16.82 -1.57 -0.49
N TRP A 177 16.84 -2.87 -0.22
CA TRP A 177 16.88 -3.46 1.12
C TRP A 177 18.05 -2.93 1.94
N VAL A 178 17.82 -2.64 3.20
CA VAL A 178 18.84 -2.34 4.21
C VAL A 178 18.70 -3.33 5.38
N LEU A 179 19.81 -3.72 6.00
CA LEU A 179 19.76 -4.44 7.27
C LEU A 179 19.11 -3.55 8.31
N LEU A 180 18.38 -4.14 9.27
CA LEU A 180 17.79 -3.38 10.37
C LEU A 180 18.84 -2.49 11.06
N SER A 181 19.99 -3.07 11.42
CA SER A 181 21.12 -2.36 12.04
C SER A 181 21.65 -1.16 11.23
N SER A 182 21.44 -1.14 9.91
CA SER A 182 21.86 -0.04 9.03
C SER A 182 20.70 0.86 8.60
N TRP A 183 19.47 0.57 9.06
CA TRP A 183 18.30 1.33 8.69
C TRP A 183 18.25 2.65 9.47
N ARG A 184 18.22 3.75 8.73
CA ARG A 184 17.92 5.07 9.29
C ARG A 184 16.41 5.29 9.25
N VAL A 185 15.79 5.35 10.42
CA VAL A 185 14.35 5.49 10.59
C VAL A 185 13.91 6.82 9.98
N PRO A 186 13.08 6.84 8.93
CA PRO A 186 12.64 8.08 8.30
C PRO A 186 11.76 8.91 9.22
N SER A 187 11.75 10.22 9.04
CA SER A 187 10.92 11.11 9.87
C SER A 187 9.44 10.81 9.83
N LYS A 188 8.95 10.33 8.69
CA LYS A 188 7.56 9.89 8.55
C LYS A 188 7.18 8.75 9.50
N VAL A 189 8.16 7.93 9.89
CA VAL A 189 7.96 6.80 10.82
C VAL A 189 8.19 7.27 12.25
N TRP A 190 9.33 7.92 12.55
CA TRP A 190 9.61 8.29 13.95
C TRP A 190 8.71 9.40 14.49
N LEU A 191 8.07 10.22 13.65
CA LEU A 191 7.04 11.17 14.10
C LEU A 191 5.80 10.47 14.71
N GLY A 192 5.56 9.21 14.36
CA GLY A 192 4.45 8.42 14.88
C GLY A 192 4.81 7.54 16.08
N LEU A 193 6.07 7.61 16.54
CA LEU A 193 6.55 6.87 17.71
C LEU A 193 6.41 7.72 18.99
N PRO A 194 6.32 7.08 20.17
CA PRO A 194 6.45 7.77 21.44
C PRO A 194 7.81 8.49 21.56
N ASP A 195 7.90 9.50 22.41
CA ASP A 195 9.19 10.15 22.69
C ASP A 195 10.05 9.22 23.55
N PRO A 196 11.21 8.74 23.06
CA PRO A 196 12.07 7.83 23.83
C PRO A 196 12.72 8.47 25.05
N ASP A 197 12.69 9.80 25.18
CA ASP A 197 13.18 10.49 26.38
C ASP A 197 12.16 10.42 27.53
N THR A 198 10.88 10.21 27.23
CA THR A 198 9.78 10.16 28.23
C THR A 198 9.18 8.77 28.37
N VAL A 199 9.22 7.96 27.30
CA VAL A 199 8.67 6.60 27.26
C VAL A 199 9.81 5.61 27.07
N THR A 200 10.09 4.83 28.11
CA THR A 200 11.15 3.80 28.08
C THR A 200 10.63 2.40 27.78
N ASP A 201 9.32 2.21 27.74
CA ASP A 201 8.71 0.91 27.50
C ASP A 201 8.72 0.58 26.00
N VAL A 202 9.41 -0.51 25.64
CA VAL A 202 9.49 -1.00 24.26
C VAL A 202 8.11 -1.44 23.73
N ALA A 203 7.21 -1.92 24.59
CA ALA A 203 5.88 -2.35 24.16
C ALA A 203 5.07 -1.19 23.57
N ALA A 204 5.17 0.02 24.16
CA ALA A 204 4.55 1.22 23.60
C ALA A 204 5.05 1.55 22.17
N PHE A 205 6.34 1.27 21.88
CA PHE A 205 6.89 1.42 20.53
C PHE A 205 6.41 0.32 19.58
N GLU A 206 6.26 -0.93 20.07
CA GLU A 206 5.66 -2.03 19.29
C GLU A 206 4.22 -1.71 18.90
N GLU A 207 3.41 -1.23 19.84
CA GLU A 207 2.02 -0.80 19.61
C GLU A 207 1.95 0.37 18.64
N ALA A 208 2.85 1.37 18.80
CA ALA A 208 2.92 2.49 17.87
C ALA A 208 3.28 2.05 16.44
N LEU A 209 4.18 1.08 16.28
CA LEU A 209 4.55 0.50 14.99
C LEU A 209 3.43 -0.33 14.37
N LEU A 210 2.68 -1.10 15.18
CA LEU A 210 1.47 -1.82 14.74
C LEU A 210 0.43 -0.83 14.23
N ALA A 211 0.17 0.24 14.97
CA ALA A 211 -0.79 1.26 14.55
C ALA A 211 -0.30 2.15 13.38
N MET A 212 0.96 2.01 12.95
CA MET A 212 1.48 2.58 11.70
C MET A 212 1.48 1.58 10.53
N SER A 213 1.14 0.32 10.79
CA SER A 213 0.98 -0.71 9.75
C SER A 213 -0.06 -0.26 8.73
N SER A 214 0.20 -0.57 7.45
CA SER A 214 -0.58 -0.17 6.26
C SER A 214 -0.77 1.34 6.04
N VAL A 215 -0.18 2.19 6.89
CA VAL A 215 -0.12 3.64 6.78
C VAL A 215 1.24 4.08 6.22
N VAL A 216 2.27 4.16 7.08
CA VAL A 216 3.63 4.61 6.70
C VAL A 216 4.65 3.46 6.66
N LEU A 217 4.34 2.36 7.33
CA LEU A 217 5.14 1.14 7.40
C LEU A 217 4.24 -0.07 7.07
N SER A 218 4.83 -1.15 6.55
CA SER A 218 4.14 -2.42 6.32
C SER A 218 5.04 -3.59 6.71
N GLY A 219 4.46 -4.79 6.85
CA GLY A 219 5.21 -6.00 7.18
C GLY A 219 5.50 -6.19 8.66
N PHE A 220 5.20 -5.21 9.52
CA PHE A 220 5.48 -5.27 10.95
C PHE A 220 4.54 -6.23 11.70
N ALA A 221 3.26 -6.24 11.33
CA ALA A 221 2.26 -7.12 11.94
C ALA A 221 2.58 -8.60 11.74
N GLU A 222 3.19 -8.94 10.60
CA GLU A 222 3.56 -10.30 10.18
C GLU A 222 4.89 -10.79 10.78
N LEU A 223 5.61 -9.94 11.49
CA LEU A 223 6.82 -10.34 12.22
C LEU A 223 6.49 -11.20 13.43
N ARG A 224 7.46 -12.00 13.87
CA ARG A 224 7.37 -12.71 15.16
C ARG A 224 7.54 -11.72 16.31
N GLU A 225 7.01 -12.03 17.48
CA GLU A 225 7.11 -11.15 18.67
C GLU A 225 8.55 -10.75 19.01
N GLY A 226 9.51 -11.68 18.91
CA GLY A 226 10.93 -11.35 19.13
C GLY A 226 11.48 -10.34 18.11
N ASP A 227 11.00 -10.40 16.87
CA ASP A 227 11.42 -9.50 15.78
C ASP A 227 10.77 -8.14 15.88
N LYS A 228 9.47 -8.09 16.25
CA LYS A 228 8.75 -6.85 16.56
C LYS A 228 9.51 -6.06 17.62
N ARG A 229 9.91 -6.75 18.69
CA ARG A 229 10.71 -6.18 19.79
C ARG A 229 12.08 -5.69 19.35
N GLU A 230 12.76 -6.41 18.47
CA GLU A 230 14.05 -5.99 17.92
C GLU A 230 13.92 -4.71 17.08
N VAL A 231 12.92 -4.65 16.20
CA VAL A 231 12.62 -3.46 15.40
C VAL A 231 12.19 -2.29 16.28
N ALA A 232 11.35 -2.51 17.28
CA ALA A 232 10.91 -1.48 18.22
C ALA A 232 12.08 -0.86 18.98
N ARG A 233 12.98 -1.68 19.54
CA ARG A 233 14.23 -1.19 20.17
C ARG A 233 15.09 -0.38 19.20
N HIS A 234 15.23 -0.86 17.95
CA HIS A 234 15.98 -0.13 16.93
C HIS A 234 15.36 1.25 16.65
N THR A 235 14.03 1.32 16.57
CA THR A 235 13.31 2.57 16.30
C THR A 235 13.21 3.50 17.50
N MET A 236 13.32 2.98 18.71
CA MET A 236 13.36 3.76 19.94
C MET A 236 14.69 4.54 20.07
N ASP A 237 15.78 3.99 19.54
CA ASP A 237 17.08 4.64 19.60
C ASP A 237 17.23 5.79 18.59
N ARG A 238 17.29 7.03 19.12
CA ARG A 238 17.41 8.27 18.34
C ARG A 238 18.63 8.30 17.43
N LYS A 239 19.70 7.54 17.70
CA LYS A 239 20.87 7.50 16.80
C LYS A 239 20.51 6.94 15.42
N HIS A 240 19.47 6.12 15.35
CA HIS A 240 18.96 5.57 14.10
C HIS A 240 18.01 6.54 13.38
N TRP A 241 17.53 7.60 14.02
CA TRP A 241 16.57 8.52 13.40
C TRP A 241 17.23 9.34 12.30
N ALA A 242 16.66 9.29 11.10
CA ALA A 242 17.05 10.19 10.02
C ALA A 242 16.63 11.63 10.34
N ARG A 243 17.36 12.61 9.80
CA ARG A 243 17.04 14.03 9.98
C ARG A 243 15.61 14.33 9.53
N LEU A 244 14.90 15.15 10.30
CA LEU A 244 13.59 15.69 9.89
C LEU A 244 13.73 16.43 8.56
N TYR A 245 13.05 15.94 7.53
CA TYR A 245 12.97 16.64 6.26
C TYR A 245 11.83 17.66 6.35
N LYS A 246 12.15 18.92 6.68
CA LYS A 246 11.19 20.01 6.58
C LYS A 246 10.76 20.10 5.11
N ARG A 247 9.48 19.79 4.81
CA ARG A 247 8.93 20.05 3.47
C ARG A 247 9.19 21.52 3.17
N LYS A 248 9.82 21.82 2.02
CA LYS A 248 9.65 23.13 1.42
C LYS A 248 8.16 23.20 1.08
N VAL A 249 7.39 23.92 1.90
CA VAL A 249 6.01 24.27 1.57
C VAL A 249 6.09 24.99 0.24
N THR A 250 5.62 24.35 -0.82
CA THR A 250 5.50 25.01 -2.11
C THR A 250 4.44 26.11 -1.96
N ALA A 251 4.63 27.24 -2.63
CA ALA A 251 3.76 28.42 -2.50
C ALA A 251 2.25 28.08 -2.65
N ALA A 252 1.92 27.07 -3.45
CA ALA A 252 0.55 26.58 -3.64
C ALA A 252 -0.09 25.99 -2.36
N ALA A 253 0.67 25.29 -1.50
CA ALA A 253 0.15 24.75 -0.25
C ALA A 253 0.00 25.85 0.83
N ALA A 254 0.87 26.87 0.80
CA ALA A 254 0.74 28.05 1.64
C ALA A 254 -0.47 28.91 1.26
N GLU A 255 -0.77 29.05 -0.04
CA GLU A 255 -1.99 29.73 -0.52
C GLU A 255 -3.27 28.99 -0.12
N ALA A 256 -3.29 27.65 -0.18
CA ALA A 256 -4.44 26.87 0.25
C ALA A 256 -4.73 27.03 1.76
N HIS A 257 -3.68 27.05 2.60
CA HIS A 257 -3.82 27.34 4.03
C HIS A 257 -4.19 28.81 4.31
N GLY A 258 -3.62 29.76 3.57
CA GLY A 258 -3.93 31.19 3.70
C GLY A 258 -5.39 31.50 3.33
N ARG A 259 -5.93 30.86 2.29
CA ARG A 259 -7.34 31.00 1.91
C ARG A 259 -8.30 30.41 2.93
N ALA A 260 -7.95 29.29 3.57
CA ALA A 260 -8.75 28.70 4.64
C ALA A 260 -8.77 29.59 5.91
N ALA A 261 -7.63 30.20 6.28
CA ALA A 261 -7.56 31.15 7.39
C ALA A 261 -8.30 32.47 7.09
N ALA A 262 -8.23 32.97 5.86
CA ALA A 262 -8.96 34.17 5.43
C ALA A 262 -10.48 33.96 5.35
N ALA A 263 -10.94 32.75 5.02
CA ALA A 263 -12.36 32.39 5.04
C ALA A 263 -12.93 32.31 6.46
N ALA A 264 -12.16 31.79 7.42
CA ALA A 264 -12.56 31.72 8.82
C ALA A 264 -12.65 33.10 9.49
N ASN A 265 -11.87 34.08 9.02
CA ASN A 265 -11.87 35.44 9.59
C ASN A 265 -12.96 36.36 8.97
N LYS A 266 -13.71 35.88 7.97
CA LYS A 266 -14.78 36.64 7.30
C LYS A 266 -16.18 36.38 7.84
N THR A 267 -16.35 35.44 8.78
CA THR A 267 -17.64 35.08 9.39
C THR A 267 -17.82 35.60 10.82
N GLY A 268 -16.86 36.36 11.35
CA GLY A 268 -16.94 36.97 12.68
C GLY A 268 -16.79 38.49 12.64
N ALA A 269 -17.78 39.21 12.13
CA ALA A 269 -17.85 40.66 12.25
C ALA A 269 -19.15 41.07 12.96
N GLY A 270 -19.07 41.21 14.28
CA GLY A 270 -20.14 41.73 15.13
C GLY A 270 -19.59 42.20 16.48
N ALA A 271 -19.24 43.48 16.54
CA ALA A 271 -19.13 44.34 17.74
C ALA A 271 -18.07 44.00 18.81
N SER A 272 -17.05 44.86 18.95
CA SER A 272 -17.09 45.96 19.94
C SER A 272 -15.67 46.50 20.17
N ALA A 273 -15.47 47.76 19.79
CA ALA A 273 -14.22 48.49 19.96
C ALA A 273 -14.05 48.93 21.41
N ARG A 274 -12.96 48.51 22.06
CA ARG A 274 -12.46 49.17 23.27
C ARG A 274 -10.98 49.49 23.14
N LYS A 275 -10.70 50.78 22.97
CA LYS A 275 -9.37 51.41 23.04
C LYS A 275 -8.66 51.02 24.34
N ARG A 276 -7.40 50.60 24.24
CA ARG A 276 -6.43 50.67 25.34
C ARG A 276 -5.07 51.21 24.85
N PRO A 277 -4.33 51.91 25.72
CA PRO A 277 -3.29 52.85 25.30
C PRO A 277 -1.91 52.21 25.12
N LYS A 278 -1.10 52.88 24.30
CA LYS A 278 0.36 52.71 24.14
C LYS A 278 1.07 52.67 25.49
N LYS A 279 2.00 51.72 25.65
CA LYS A 279 3.16 51.88 26.54
C LYS A 279 4.42 51.37 25.86
N GLU A 280 5.51 52.03 26.24
CA GLU A 280 6.75 52.28 25.53
C GLU A 280 7.76 51.12 25.49
N LYS A 281 8.73 51.36 24.61
CA LYS A 281 10.04 50.73 24.45
C LYS A 281 10.79 50.54 25.78
N GLY A 282 11.50 49.42 25.86
CA GLY A 282 12.69 49.25 26.69
C GLY A 282 13.51 48.09 26.13
N GLY A 283 14.72 48.39 25.66
CA GLY A 283 15.68 47.40 25.15
C GLY A 283 16.72 47.00 26.18
N ALA A 284 17.42 45.89 25.90
CA ALA A 284 18.79 45.50 26.30
C ALA A 284 18.96 44.03 25.84
N ALA A 285 19.88 43.65 24.94
CA ALA A 285 21.35 43.66 24.99
C ALA A 285 21.96 42.46 25.76
N GLY A 286 22.90 41.78 25.09
CA GLY A 286 23.87 40.80 25.62
C GLY A 286 23.38 39.36 25.62
N SER A 287 24.14 38.31 25.28
CA SER A 287 25.57 38.09 25.02
C SER A 287 25.70 36.62 24.52
N ALA A 288 26.37 36.30 23.43
CA ALA A 288 27.78 35.89 23.31
C ALA A 288 28.23 34.68 24.18
N GLY A 289 28.82 33.67 23.51
CA GLY A 289 29.53 32.50 24.09
C GLY A 289 29.16 31.22 23.33
N ALA A 290 29.80 30.78 22.24
CA ALA A 290 31.21 30.46 21.94
C ALA A 290 31.77 29.20 22.65
N ALA A 291 31.99 28.17 21.82
CA ALA A 291 33.01 27.12 21.86
C ALA A 291 32.90 25.98 22.91
N LYS A 292 32.94 24.71 22.47
CA LYS A 292 34.17 23.95 22.17
C LYS A 292 33.87 22.53 21.65
N ASN A 293 34.63 22.13 20.64
CA ASN A 293 34.84 20.75 20.18
C ASN A 293 35.94 20.07 21.03
N ALA A 294 35.79 18.76 21.26
CA ALA A 294 36.86 17.74 21.38
C ALA A 294 36.14 16.38 21.36
N ALA A 295 36.29 15.47 20.39
CA ALA A 295 37.47 14.70 19.95
C ALA A 295 37.97 13.68 21.00
N ALA A 296 37.71 12.38 20.73
CA ALA A 296 38.52 11.18 21.02
C ALA A 296 37.63 9.96 20.71
N GLU A 297 37.80 9.21 19.61
CA GLU A 297 38.81 8.17 19.35
C GLU A 297 38.94 7.13 20.48
N GLY A 298 38.70 5.88 20.11
CA GLY A 298 38.79 4.71 20.97
C GLY A 298 38.40 3.45 20.20
N ALA A 299 39.31 2.99 19.34
CA ALA A 299 39.25 1.70 18.66
C ALA A 299 39.50 0.55 19.67
N ALA A 300 38.79 -0.57 19.51
CA ALA A 300 39.28 -1.87 19.94
C ALA A 300 38.63 -2.99 19.11
N GLU A 301 39.50 -3.62 18.33
CA GLU A 301 39.33 -4.79 17.48
C GLU A 301 39.24 -6.06 18.34
N ALA A 302 38.33 -6.99 18.03
CA ALA A 302 38.43 -8.37 18.49
C ALA A 302 37.82 -9.33 17.46
N LYS A 303 38.71 -10.02 16.75
CA LYS A 303 38.46 -11.19 15.90
C LYS A 303 38.28 -12.43 16.77
N SER A 304 37.30 -13.29 16.46
CA SER A 304 37.35 -14.75 16.71
C SER A 304 36.15 -15.40 16.01
N ALA A 305 36.34 -16.06 14.87
CA ALA A 305 36.65 -17.49 14.70
C ALA A 305 35.39 -18.36 14.53
N VAL A 306 35.36 -18.99 13.35
CA VAL A 306 34.39 -19.99 12.84
C VAL A 306 34.75 -21.38 13.40
N PRO A 307 33.78 -22.28 13.64
CA PRO A 307 33.64 -23.51 12.82
C PRO A 307 32.15 -23.86 12.57
N SER A 308 31.70 -24.07 11.33
CA SER A 308 31.77 -25.27 10.48
C SER A 308 30.82 -26.43 10.84
N LYS A 309 29.93 -26.73 9.87
CA LYS A 309 29.33 -28.04 9.47
C LYS A 309 28.48 -28.84 10.49
N ALA A 310 27.23 -29.13 10.09
CA ALA A 310 26.82 -30.49 9.69
C ALA A 310 25.40 -30.52 9.08
N LYS A 311 25.27 -31.25 7.98
CA LYS A 311 24.04 -31.79 7.34
C LYS A 311 23.87 -33.22 7.87
N PRO A 312 22.66 -33.79 8.02
CA PRO A 312 22.05 -34.67 7.00
C PRO A 312 20.50 -34.61 7.09
N ALA A 313 19.63 -35.34 6.40
CA ALA A 313 19.61 -36.23 5.25
C ALA A 313 18.15 -36.23 4.75
N GLU A 314 17.96 -36.59 3.49
CA GLU A 314 16.69 -36.90 2.87
C GLU A 314 16.04 -38.15 3.48
N THR A 315 14.71 -38.18 3.54
CA THR A 315 13.97 -39.45 3.47
C THR A 315 12.79 -39.31 2.52
N LYS A 316 12.90 -40.07 1.42
CA LYS A 316 11.84 -40.35 0.44
C LYS A 316 10.80 -41.27 1.07
N LEU A 317 9.51 -41.01 0.80
CA LEU A 317 8.50 -42.07 0.73
C LEU A 317 7.70 -41.91 -0.57
N LYS A 318 7.72 -43.01 -1.34
CA LYS A 318 6.95 -43.31 -2.55
C LYS A 318 5.58 -43.87 -2.18
N ALA A 319 4.76 -44.05 -3.21
CA ALA A 319 3.58 -44.93 -3.34
C ALA A 319 2.24 -44.24 -3.02
N LYS A 320 1.13 -44.44 -3.74
CA LYS A 320 0.75 -45.21 -4.93
C LYS A 320 -0.70 -44.80 -5.21
N ALA A 321 -0.98 -44.18 -6.36
CA ALA A 321 -1.90 -44.69 -7.38
C ALA A 321 -3.06 -45.56 -6.85
N GLU A 322 -4.30 -45.07 -7.01
CA GLU A 322 -5.41 -45.80 -7.64
C GLU A 322 -6.64 -44.87 -7.77
N SER A 323 -7.08 -44.70 -9.01
CA SER A 323 -8.44 -44.30 -9.40
C SER A 323 -9.28 -45.59 -9.44
N PRO A 324 -10.63 -45.55 -9.39
CA PRO A 324 -11.33 -45.39 -10.67
C PRO A 324 -12.77 -44.83 -10.63
N THR A 325 -13.26 -44.60 -11.84
CA THR A 325 -14.64 -44.79 -12.34
C THR A 325 -15.58 -43.59 -12.38
N ALA A 326 -16.00 -43.36 -13.62
CA ALA A 326 -16.97 -42.42 -14.13
C ALA A 326 -18.42 -42.75 -13.75
N LEU A 327 -19.28 -41.73 -13.77
CA LEU A 327 -20.71 -41.88 -13.99
C LEU A 327 -21.24 -40.68 -14.80
N THR A 328 -21.77 -41.02 -15.97
CA THR A 328 -22.53 -40.20 -16.91
C THR A 328 -23.94 -39.93 -16.39
N VAL A 329 -24.44 -38.70 -16.51
CA VAL A 329 -25.88 -38.44 -16.74
C VAL A 329 -26.05 -37.22 -17.64
N ALA A 330 -26.75 -37.43 -18.76
CA ALA A 330 -27.25 -36.39 -19.66
C ALA A 330 -28.63 -35.91 -19.18
N ALA A 331 -28.91 -34.62 -19.30
CA ALA A 331 -30.29 -34.11 -19.39
C ALA A 331 -30.31 -32.75 -20.09
N ALA A 332 -30.97 -32.72 -21.25
CA ALA A 332 -31.30 -31.54 -22.01
C ALA A 332 -32.58 -30.88 -21.46
N SER A 333 -32.65 -29.55 -21.46
CA SER A 333 -33.94 -28.85 -21.43
C SER A 333 -33.92 -27.58 -22.29
N LYS A 334 -35.04 -27.39 -22.99
CA LYS A 334 -35.32 -26.42 -24.06
C LYS A 334 -35.58 -25.02 -23.48
N GLY A 335 -35.07 -23.98 -24.15
CA GLY A 335 -35.36 -22.57 -23.87
C GLY A 335 -35.85 -21.84 -25.12
N LYS A 336 -36.96 -21.10 -24.99
CA LYS A 336 -37.75 -20.45 -26.03
C LYS A 336 -37.13 -19.13 -26.55
N SER A 337 -37.34 -18.89 -27.84
CA SER A 337 -37.22 -17.62 -28.61
C SER A 337 -38.00 -16.48 -27.93
N ALA A 338 -37.51 -15.26 -27.63
CA ALA A 338 -36.83 -14.16 -28.37
C ALA A 338 -37.79 -12.98 -28.62
N LEU A 339 -37.42 -11.79 -28.11
CA LEU A 339 -37.84 -10.50 -28.65
C LEU A 339 -36.60 -9.60 -28.70
N ALA A 340 -36.14 -9.28 -29.91
CA ALA A 340 -34.82 -8.70 -30.16
C ALA A 340 -34.82 -7.17 -29.99
N LYS A 341 -33.87 -6.67 -29.20
CA LYS A 341 -33.41 -5.28 -29.16
C LYS A 341 -32.03 -5.24 -29.81
N ALA A 342 -31.75 -4.23 -30.65
CA ALA A 342 -30.54 -4.14 -31.47
C ALA A 342 -29.22 -4.39 -30.67
N PRO A 343 -28.28 -5.21 -31.16
CA PRO A 343 -27.14 -5.64 -30.37
C PRO A 343 -26.08 -4.54 -30.25
N ALA A 344 -25.86 -4.05 -29.03
CA ALA A 344 -24.60 -3.42 -28.68
C ALA A 344 -23.45 -4.41 -28.96
N LYS A 345 -22.37 -3.97 -29.62
CA LYS A 345 -21.17 -4.78 -29.86
C LYS A 345 -20.66 -5.30 -28.51
N LYS A 346 -20.96 -6.55 -28.17
CA LYS A 346 -20.44 -7.21 -26.97
C LYS A 346 -18.93 -7.24 -27.09
N LYS A 347 -18.23 -6.54 -26.18
CA LYS A 347 -16.77 -6.65 -26.06
C LYS A 347 -16.46 -8.13 -25.86
N ALA A 348 -15.67 -8.72 -26.76
CA ALA A 348 -15.27 -10.11 -26.66
C ALA A 348 -14.58 -10.32 -25.31
N ARG A 349 -15.14 -11.19 -24.47
CA ARG A 349 -14.59 -11.51 -23.15
C ARG A 349 -13.34 -12.35 -23.37
N PHE A 350 -12.22 -11.96 -22.78
CA PHE A 350 -11.01 -12.76 -22.81
C PHE A 350 -11.26 -14.09 -22.09
N VAL A 351 -11.10 -15.20 -22.79
CA VAL A 351 -11.24 -16.54 -22.23
C VAL A 351 -9.85 -17.02 -21.82
N VAL A 352 -9.66 -17.23 -20.52
CA VAL A 352 -8.38 -17.66 -19.96
C VAL A 352 -8.14 -19.13 -20.35
N PRO A 353 -7.07 -19.45 -21.09
CA PRO A 353 -6.76 -20.83 -21.41
C PRO A 353 -6.46 -21.62 -20.14
N VAL A 354 -6.94 -22.87 -20.08
CA VAL A 354 -6.64 -23.80 -18.99
C VAL A 354 -6.00 -25.04 -19.60
N PRO A 355 -4.81 -25.48 -19.14
CA PRO A 355 -4.12 -26.62 -19.75
C PRO A 355 -5.02 -27.84 -19.93
N GLY A 356 -5.07 -28.39 -21.14
CA GLY A 356 -5.85 -29.57 -21.49
C GLY A 356 -7.38 -29.40 -21.48
N LYS A 357 -7.91 -28.18 -21.35
CA LYS A 357 -9.36 -27.89 -21.42
C LYS A 357 -9.68 -27.05 -22.65
N ASN A 358 -10.85 -27.28 -23.24
CA ASN A 358 -11.39 -26.50 -24.37
C ASN A 358 -10.42 -26.40 -25.57
N GLY A 359 -9.64 -27.45 -25.82
CA GLY A 359 -8.63 -27.47 -26.90
C GLY A 359 -7.35 -26.71 -26.59
N ALA A 360 -7.19 -26.14 -25.38
CA ALA A 360 -5.93 -25.55 -24.99
C ALA A 360 -4.82 -26.60 -24.84
N ALA A 361 -3.60 -26.19 -25.16
CA ALA A 361 -2.42 -27.03 -25.18
C ALA A 361 -2.10 -27.68 -23.81
N SER A 362 -1.17 -28.63 -23.80
CA SER A 362 -0.79 -29.34 -22.58
C SER A 362 -0.10 -28.42 -21.57
N SER A 363 -0.05 -28.84 -20.30
CA SER A 363 0.63 -28.13 -19.21
C SER A 363 2.12 -27.88 -19.42
N ASP A 364 2.73 -28.51 -20.43
CA ASP A 364 4.17 -28.44 -20.71
C ASP A 364 4.47 -27.61 -21.97
N SER A 365 3.46 -26.95 -22.55
CA SER A 365 3.58 -26.25 -23.84
C SER A 365 4.49 -25.02 -23.82
N LEU A 366 4.77 -24.47 -22.64
CA LEU A 366 5.75 -23.40 -22.41
C LEU A 366 6.96 -23.86 -21.59
N LYS A 367 7.17 -25.18 -21.46
CA LYS A 367 8.31 -25.73 -20.74
C LYS A 367 9.62 -25.29 -21.37
N GLY A 368 10.57 -24.86 -20.53
CA GLY A 368 11.85 -24.31 -20.96
C GLY A 368 11.81 -22.82 -21.32
N GLN A 369 10.63 -22.20 -21.38
CA GLN A 369 10.50 -20.79 -21.70
C GLN A 369 10.70 -19.90 -20.48
N THR A 370 11.49 -18.84 -20.64
CA THR A 370 11.64 -17.81 -19.62
C THR A 370 10.91 -16.55 -20.07
N VAL A 371 9.82 -16.24 -19.37
CA VAL A 371 8.90 -15.17 -19.74
C VAL A 371 9.07 -13.96 -18.82
N VAL A 372 8.97 -12.75 -19.37
CA VAL A 372 8.91 -11.50 -18.61
C VAL A 372 7.60 -10.80 -18.92
N LEU A 373 6.98 -10.20 -17.90
CA LEU A 373 5.75 -9.41 -18.04
C LEU A 373 6.07 -7.90 -17.96
N THR A 374 5.45 -7.10 -18.82
CA THR A 374 5.50 -5.62 -18.77
C THR A 374 4.15 -5.00 -19.14
N GLY A 375 3.83 -3.83 -18.58
CA GLY A 375 2.51 -3.19 -18.74
C GLY A 375 1.47 -3.73 -17.77
N VAL A 376 0.20 -3.33 -17.97
CA VAL A 376 -0.97 -3.81 -17.23
C VAL A 376 -1.83 -4.73 -18.10
N PHE A 377 -2.51 -5.70 -17.48
CA PHE A 377 -3.29 -6.74 -18.16
C PHE A 377 -4.76 -6.72 -17.72
N PRO A 378 -5.53 -5.68 -18.09
CA PRO A 378 -6.95 -5.58 -17.69
C PRO A 378 -7.82 -6.72 -18.24
N GLU A 379 -7.44 -7.33 -19.36
CA GLU A 379 -8.20 -8.38 -20.03
C GLU A 379 -8.34 -9.67 -19.21
N ILE A 380 -7.39 -10.00 -18.34
CA ILE A 380 -7.48 -11.17 -17.44
C ILE A 380 -8.16 -10.85 -16.09
N GLY A 381 -8.69 -9.62 -15.97
CA GLY A 381 -9.38 -9.09 -14.80
C GLY A 381 -8.48 -8.93 -13.57
N GLY A 382 -9.10 -8.56 -12.44
CA GLY A 382 -8.42 -8.48 -11.15
C GLY A 382 -8.29 -7.09 -10.55
N GLY A 383 -8.98 -6.08 -11.08
CA GLY A 383 -9.05 -4.76 -10.47
C GLY A 383 -7.99 -3.76 -10.92
N THR A 384 -8.06 -2.51 -10.42
CA THR A 384 -7.09 -1.44 -10.66
C THR A 384 -5.85 -1.60 -9.78
N GLY A 385 -4.98 -2.55 -10.14
CA GLY A 385 -3.68 -2.75 -9.49
C GLY A 385 -2.58 -3.11 -10.48
N LEU A 386 -1.41 -2.47 -10.35
CA LEU A 386 -0.22 -2.70 -11.18
C LEU A 386 0.27 -4.17 -11.15
N SER A 387 -0.10 -4.93 -10.10
CA SER A 387 0.30 -6.32 -9.86
C SER A 387 -0.80 -7.33 -10.16
N LEU A 388 -2.08 -7.05 -9.91
CA LEU A 388 -3.15 -8.05 -9.97
C LEU A 388 -3.29 -8.74 -11.35
N GLY A 389 -3.34 -7.95 -12.43
CA GLY A 389 -3.34 -8.50 -13.78
C GLY A 389 -2.05 -9.26 -14.12
N LYS A 390 -0.90 -8.81 -13.59
CA LYS A 390 0.39 -9.50 -13.78
C LYS A 390 0.45 -10.81 -13.03
N ASP A 391 -0.09 -10.89 -11.83
CA ASP A 391 -0.09 -12.09 -11.02
C ASP A 391 -0.98 -13.16 -11.63
N ARG A 392 -2.13 -12.78 -12.19
CA ARG A 392 -2.99 -13.68 -12.97
C ARG A 392 -2.32 -14.14 -14.27
N ALA A 393 -1.74 -13.22 -15.04
CA ALA A 393 -0.97 -13.56 -16.24
C ALA A 393 0.21 -14.48 -15.91
N LYS A 394 0.89 -14.25 -14.78
CA LYS A 394 1.97 -15.10 -14.28
C LYS A 394 1.47 -16.51 -13.98
N ARG A 395 0.40 -16.66 -13.19
CA ARG A 395 -0.21 -17.96 -12.86
C ARG A 395 -0.64 -18.71 -14.12
N LEU A 396 -1.23 -18.00 -15.08
CA LEU A 396 -1.59 -18.55 -16.38
C LEU A 396 -0.35 -19.14 -17.06
N LEU A 397 0.70 -18.35 -17.27
CA LEU A 397 1.92 -18.80 -17.94
C LEU A 397 2.62 -19.95 -17.21
N GLU A 398 2.69 -19.90 -15.88
CA GLU A 398 3.28 -20.95 -15.05
C GLU A 398 2.48 -22.26 -15.12
N SER A 399 1.15 -22.20 -15.30
CA SER A 399 0.32 -23.40 -15.48
C SER A 399 0.60 -24.16 -16.79
N PHE A 400 1.20 -23.49 -17.78
CA PHE A 400 1.69 -24.07 -19.03
C PHE A 400 3.20 -24.38 -18.99
N GLY A 401 3.84 -24.32 -17.81
CA GLY A 401 5.23 -24.74 -17.62
C GLY A 401 6.27 -23.65 -17.85
N ALA A 402 5.85 -22.40 -18.07
CA ALA A 402 6.77 -21.28 -18.24
C ALA A 402 7.45 -20.88 -16.93
N ARG A 403 8.68 -20.37 -17.02
CA ARG A 403 9.38 -19.70 -15.91
C ARG A 403 9.20 -18.19 -16.02
N VAL A 404 8.37 -17.59 -15.17
CA VAL A 404 8.15 -16.14 -15.19
C VAL A 404 9.16 -15.40 -14.30
N THR A 405 9.79 -14.37 -14.84
CA THR A 405 10.82 -13.56 -14.16
C THR A 405 10.51 -12.06 -14.23
N SER A 406 11.09 -11.27 -13.33
CA SER A 406 10.78 -9.83 -13.20
C SER A 406 11.58 -8.92 -14.14
N SER A 407 12.66 -9.44 -14.74
CA SER A 407 13.64 -8.69 -15.52
C SER A 407 14.08 -9.43 -16.78
N VAL A 408 14.30 -8.69 -17.87
CA VAL A 408 14.82 -9.24 -19.13
C VAL A 408 16.30 -9.65 -18.95
N SER A 409 16.55 -10.95 -19.00
CA SER A 409 17.88 -11.57 -18.86
C SER A 409 18.35 -12.18 -20.19
N GLY A 410 19.57 -12.71 -20.25
CA GLY A 410 20.04 -13.45 -21.44
C GLY A 410 19.34 -14.80 -21.65
N LYS A 411 18.57 -15.28 -20.65
CA LYS A 411 17.77 -16.52 -20.77
C LYS A 411 16.32 -16.24 -21.18
N THR A 412 15.92 -14.96 -21.26
CA THR A 412 14.54 -14.58 -21.57
C THR A 412 14.25 -14.89 -23.03
N THR A 413 13.22 -15.68 -23.27
CA THR A 413 12.81 -16.10 -24.62
C THR A 413 11.56 -15.34 -25.09
N LEU A 414 10.72 -14.88 -24.16
CA LEU A 414 9.47 -14.19 -24.45
C LEU A 414 9.24 -13.00 -23.50
N LEU A 415 8.85 -11.85 -24.06
CA LEU A 415 8.33 -10.69 -23.34
C LEU A 415 6.84 -10.55 -23.65
N VAL A 416 5.98 -10.80 -22.66
CA VAL A 416 4.53 -10.58 -22.79
C VAL A 416 4.22 -9.13 -22.41
N VAL A 417 3.59 -8.43 -23.34
CA VAL A 417 3.36 -6.99 -23.28
C VAL A 417 1.87 -6.69 -23.11
N GLY A 418 1.54 -6.04 -21.99
CA GLY A 418 0.23 -5.47 -21.71
C GLY A 418 0.14 -4.00 -22.11
N LYS A 419 -0.92 -3.31 -21.67
CA LYS A 419 -1.12 -1.87 -21.93
C LYS A 419 -0.06 -1.03 -21.21
N ALA A 420 0.33 0.08 -21.83
CA ALA A 420 1.32 1.03 -21.32
C ALA A 420 2.57 0.35 -20.72
N PRO A 421 3.34 -0.43 -21.51
CA PRO A 421 4.51 -1.14 -20.98
C PRO A 421 5.63 -0.19 -20.56
N GLY A 422 6.51 -0.68 -19.69
CA GLY A 422 7.71 0.05 -19.30
C GLY A 422 8.75 0.04 -20.43
N TYR A 423 9.18 1.23 -20.85
CA TYR A 423 10.14 1.42 -21.96
C TYR A 423 11.42 0.59 -21.81
N SER A 424 12.06 0.62 -20.63
CA SER A 424 13.35 -0.06 -20.40
C SER A 424 13.30 -1.57 -20.67
N LYS A 425 12.17 -2.22 -20.36
CA LYS A 425 12.00 -3.67 -20.58
C LYS A 425 11.81 -3.98 -22.05
N VAL A 426 11.00 -3.19 -22.74
CA VAL A 426 10.75 -3.31 -24.18
C VAL A 426 12.04 -3.11 -24.96
N SER A 427 12.76 -2.01 -24.69
CA SER A 427 14.02 -1.70 -25.34
C SER A 427 15.08 -2.79 -25.08
N SER A 428 15.20 -3.26 -23.83
CA SER A 428 16.12 -4.36 -23.48
C SER A 428 15.77 -5.69 -24.16
N ALA A 429 14.48 -5.98 -24.35
CA ALA A 429 14.03 -7.19 -25.03
C ALA A 429 14.33 -7.13 -26.53
N ARG A 430 14.01 -6.01 -27.18
CA ARG A 430 14.32 -5.78 -28.61
C ARG A 430 15.82 -5.87 -28.88
N ALA A 431 16.65 -5.22 -28.05
CA ALA A 431 18.11 -5.26 -28.19
C ALA A 431 18.70 -6.69 -28.05
N LYS A 432 17.99 -7.61 -27.38
CA LYS A 432 18.39 -9.00 -27.18
C LYS A 432 17.70 -9.98 -28.14
N GLY A 433 16.91 -9.50 -29.10
CA GLY A 433 16.15 -10.35 -30.01
C GLY A 433 15.08 -11.20 -29.31
N VAL A 434 14.60 -10.76 -28.13
CA VAL A 434 13.54 -11.45 -27.39
C VAL A 434 12.21 -11.22 -28.12
N ARG A 435 11.41 -12.27 -28.30
CA ARG A 435 10.09 -12.19 -28.93
C ARG A 435 9.12 -11.39 -28.06
N LEU A 436 8.35 -10.48 -28.66
CA LEU A 436 7.32 -9.69 -27.99
C LEU A 436 5.95 -10.21 -28.42
N MET A 437 5.05 -10.49 -27.47
CA MET A 437 3.67 -10.93 -27.75
C MET A 437 2.68 -10.25 -26.81
N SER A 438 1.45 -10.01 -27.27
CA SER A 438 0.36 -9.64 -26.38
C SER A 438 -0.12 -10.87 -25.59
N LEU A 439 -0.83 -10.65 -24.48
CA LEU A 439 -1.44 -11.76 -23.73
C LEU A 439 -2.48 -12.52 -24.58
N LYS A 440 -3.14 -11.81 -25.52
CA LYS A 440 -4.08 -12.40 -26.46
C LYS A 440 -3.39 -13.35 -27.43
N ASP A 441 -2.27 -12.94 -28.02
CA ASP A 441 -1.53 -13.78 -28.98
C ASP A 441 -0.98 -15.05 -28.30
N VAL A 442 -0.56 -14.93 -27.04
CA VAL A 442 -0.17 -16.10 -26.24
C VAL A 442 -1.37 -17.02 -26.01
N ALA A 443 -2.53 -16.48 -25.63
CA ALA A 443 -3.73 -17.29 -25.41
C ALA A 443 -4.21 -17.98 -26.70
N ASP A 444 -4.16 -17.28 -27.84
CA ASP A 444 -4.55 -17.82 -29.15
C ASP A 444 -3.57 -18.92 -29.59
N GLY A 445 -2.26 -18.74 -29.37
CA GLY A 445 -1.26 -19.78 -29.63
C GLY A 445 -1.43 -21.02 -28.75
N LEU A 446 -1.79 -20.84 -27.47
CA LEU A 446 -2.10 -21.96 -26.58
C LEU A 446 -3.37 -22.72 -27.00
N HIS A 447 -4.36 -22.10 -27.63
CA HIS A 447 -5.56 -22.81 -28.13
C HIS A 447 -5.36 -23.46 -29.48
N SER A 448 -4.53 -22.88 -30.36
CA SER A 448 -4.29 -23.42 -31.69
C SER A 448 -3.34 -24.62 -31.72
N GLY A 449 -2.60 -24.86 -30.63
CA GLY A 449 -1.62 -25.95 -30.54
C GLY A 449 -0.39 -25.75 -31.44
N VAL A 450 -0.31 -24.63 -32.15
CA VAL A 450 0.85 -24.23 -32.93
C VAL A 450 1.91 -23.79 -31.93
N GLY A 451 3.08 -24.45 -31.96
CA GLY A 451 4.19 -24.10 -31.07
C GLY A 451 4.46 -22.60 -31.11
N LEU A 452 4.27 -21.93 -29.97
CA LEU A 452 4.40 -20.46 -29.80
C LEU A 452 5.77 -19.89 -30.24
N ILE A 453 6.72 -20.79 -30.55
CA ILE A 453 8.15 -20.51 -30.68
C ILE A 453 8.74 -21.06 -31.97
N GLU A 454 8.18 -22.15 -32.53
CA GLU A 454 8.74 -22.81 -33.72
C GLU A 454 8.30 -22.17 -35.05
N GLY A 455 7.40 -21.18 -35.04
CA GLY A 455 7.06 -20.38 -36.20
C GLY A 455 8.11 -19.32 -36.52
N GLY A 456 9.01 -19.63 -37.46
CA GLY A 456 10.00 -18.74 -38.09
C GLY A 456 9.43 -17.83 -39.20
N ALA A 457 8.19 -17.35 -39.09
CA ALA A 457 7.64 -16.34 -39.98
C ALA A 457 7.27 -15.12 -39.12
N GLY A 458 7.94 -13.99 -39.39
CA GLY A 458 7.81 -12.76 -38.62
C GLY A 458 6.35 -12.36 -38.43
N SER A 459 5.83 -12.52 -37.20
CA SER A 459 4.76 -11.63 -36.79
C SER A 459 5.30 -10.21 -36.92
N PRO A 460 4.58 -9.27 -37.54
CA PRO A 460 5.04 -7.88 -37.63
C PRO A 460 5.51 -7.42 -36.24
N ASP A 461 6.67 -6.77 -36.20
CA ASP A 461 7.25 -6.28 -34.95
C ASP A 461 6.17 -5.56 -34.15
N MET A 462 5.84 -6.10 -32.97
CA MET A 462 4.75 -5.58 -32.17
C MET A 462 4.99 -4.08 -31.90
N VAL A 463 4.12 -3.26 -32.49
CA VAL A 463 4.19 -1.80 -32.39
C VAL A 463 3.58 -1.38 -31.06
N ILE A 464 4.38 -0.70 -30.25
CA ILE A 464 3.93 -0.12 -28.99
C ILE A 464 3.57 1.33 -29.26
N THR A 465 2.28 1.63 -29.15
CA THR A 465 1.71 2.97 -29.42
C THR A 465 1.90 3.93 -28.25
N GLU A 466 1.96 3.41 -27.02
CA GLU A 466 2.09 4.20 -25.80
C GLU A 466 2.91 3.44 -24.74
N TYR A 467 3.76 4.14 -24.00
CA TYR A 467 4.51 3.60 -22.86
C TYR A 467 3.91 4.08 -21.54
N SER A 468 4.26 3.41 -20.45
CA SER A 468 3.97 3.94 -19.12
C SER A 468 4.72 5.26 -18.92
N ALA A 469 4.02 6.28 -18.40
CA ALA A 469 4.60 7.52 -17.88
C ALA A 469 5.56 7.29 -16.69
N GLY A 470 5.65 6.06 -16.18
CA GLY A 470 6.32 5.77 -14.92
C GLY A 470 5.42 6.17 -13.74
N TYR A 471 6.00 6.15 -12.54
CA TYR A 471 5.28 6.57 -11.34
C TYR A 471 5.65 8.03 -11.04
N ASN A 472 4.66 8.89 -10.80
CA ASN A 472 4.84 10.34 -10.71
C ASN A 472 5.52 10.93 -11.96
N ASP A 473 5.14 10.45 -13.15
CA ASP A 473 5.58 11.00 -14.43
C ASP A 473 7.11 11.08 -14.59
N ASN A 474 7.82 10.10 -14.03
CA ASN A 474 9.29 10.04 -14.05
C ASN A 474 9.86 9.02 -15.05
N GLY A 475 9.02 8.42 -15.88
CA GLY A 475 9.37 7.34 -16.78
C GLY A 475 10.40 7.75 -17.83
N ILE A 476 11.26 6.80 -18.22
CA ILE A 476 12.25 7.02 -19.28
C ILE A 476 11.59 7.42 -20.60
N ALA A 477 10.39 6.88 -20.89
CA ALA A 477 9.61 7.25 -22.07
C ALA A 477 9.34 8.76 -22.15
N LEU A 478 8.97 9.39 -21.03
CA LEU A 478 8.80 10.85 -20.96
C LEU A 478 10.10 11.60 -21.27
N ARG A 479 11.23 11.13 -20.72
CA ARG A 479 12.54 11.79 -20.88
C ARG A 479 13.04 11.77 -22.32
N ILE A 480 12.68 10.75 -23.09
CA ILE A 480 13.11 10.58 -24.48
C ILE A 480 12.04 11.03 -25.49
N GLY A 481 10.93 11.61 -25.03
CA GLY A 481 9.83 12.06 -25.89
C GLY A 481 9.04 10.93 -26.56
N ALA A 482 9.09 9.71 -26.03
CA ALA A 482 8.25 8.62 -26.53
C ALA A 482 6.80 8.85 -26.09
N PRO A 483 5.79 8.47 -26.91
CA PRO A 483 4.39 8.59 -26.51
C PRO A 483 4.12 7.86 -25.19
N VAL A 484 3.51 8.54 -24.23
CA VAL A 484 3.13 7.96 -22.95
C VAL A 484 1.62 7.99 -22.77
N ALA A 485 1.09 6.95 -22.15
CA ALA A 485 -0.30 6.91 -21.74
C ALA A 485 -0.55 8.04 -20.72
N PRO A 486 -1.72 8.71 -20.77
CA PRO A 486 -2.11 9.67 -19.75
C PRO A 486 -1.97 9.04 -18.37
N SER A 487 -1.39 9.77 -17.41
CA SER A 487 -1.29 9.31 -16.04
C SER A 487 -2.71 9.09 -15.50
N ALA A 488 -3.14 7.83 -15.44
CA ALA A 488 -4.43 7.45 -14.84
C ALA A 488 -4.55 7.84 -13.34
N TYR A 489 -3.50 8.46 -12.78
CA TYR A 489 -3.41 8.93 -11.41
C TYR A 489 -3.86 10.38 -11.19
N LEU A 490 -4.18 11.15 -12.24
CA LEU A 490 -4.55 12.57 -12.09
C LEU A 490 -6.03 12.90 -12.31
N ASP A 491 -6.85 11.98 -12.82
CA ASP A 491 -8.27 12.25 -13.13
C ASP A 491 -9.30 11.50 -12.24
N PHE A 492 -8.95 11.06 -11.02
CA PHE A 492 -9.92 10.46 -10.06
C PHE A 492 -9.74 10.85 -8.58
#